data_AF-A0A0F9C520-F1
#
_entry.id   AF-A0A0F9C520-F1
#
_cell.length_a   1.000
_cell.length_b   1.000
_cell.length_c   1.000
_cell.angle_alpha   90.00
_cell.angle_beta   90.00
_cell.angle_gamma   90.00
#
_symmetry.space_group_name_H-M   'P 1'
#
loop_
_entity.id
_entity.type
_entity.pdbx_description
1 polymer ?
#
loop_
_entity_poly.entity_id
_entity_poly.type
_entity_poly.pdbx_seq_one_letter_code
_entity_poly.pdbx_strand_id
1 'polypeptide(L)'
;MLKTAEDQADSVYQRMMGRFMQVASEAGQAASFIRPEILALPAEKLDAYLKSPELAPYKLLLTRIIRYKPHTLGEKEERLLAMQSEMSGAASKIFRQLQDADMKFGTVTNEKGQQVELTHSSLMSFLTSPDRKVRETAFHKYYDVYESLDHTLAATLNATVQKDVYYAKAREYPSALEAALFPDNVPVSVYDNLI
;
A
#
# COMPACT_ATOMS: atom_id res chain seq x y z
N MET A 1 -6.30 10.98 -16.45
CA MET A 1 -5.51 11.30 -15.24
C MET A 1 -4.63 12.53 -15.43
N LEU A 2 -3.93 12.67 -16.57
CA LEU A 2 -3.02 13.79 -16.82
C LEU A 2 -3.67 15.19 -16.66
N LYS A 3 -4.82 15.47 -17.30
CA LYS A 3 -5.49 16.79 -17.18
C LYS A 3 -5.98 17.13 -15.77
N THR A 4 -6.48 16.15 -15.03
CA THR A 4 -6.89 16.34 -13.62
C THR A 4 -5.68 16.59 -12.71
N ALA A 5 -4.48 16.12 -13.09
CA ALA A 5 -3.26 16.35 -12.33
C ALA A 5 -2.64 17.74 -12.60
N GLU A 6 -2.93 18.35 -13.76
CA GLU A 6 -2.52 19.73 -14.07
C GLU A 6 -3.28 20.74 -13.19
N ASP A 7 -4.59 20.56 -13.01
CA ASP A 7 -5.42 21.37 -12.12
C ASP A 7 -6.53 20.51 -11.49
N GLN A 8 -6.42 20.29 -10.18
CA GLN A 8 -7.42 19.52 -9.43
C GLN A 8 -8.70 20.32 -9.14
N ALA A 9 -8.69 21.65 -9.25
CA ALA A 9 -9.86 22.49 -9.03
C ALA A 9 -10.76 22.59 -10.27
N ASP A 10 -10.30 22.18 -11.44
CA ASP A 10 -11.10 22.21 -12.67
C ASP A 10 -12.21 21.14 -12.66
N SER A 11 -13.43 21.63 -12.41
CA SER A 11 -14.64 20.81 -12.35
C SER A 11 -14.94 20.01 -13.62
N VAL A 12 -14.46 20.43 -14.79
CA VAL A 12 -14.67 19.72 -16.07
C VAL A 12 -13.88 18.42 -16.07
N TYR A 13 -12.58 18.49 -15.76
CA TYR A 13 -11.71 17.32 -15.74
C TYR A 13 -11.97 16.41 -14.54
N GLN A 14 -12.40 16.97 -13.40
CA GLN A 14 -12.90 16.17 -12.28
C GLN A 14 -14.13 15.34 -12.68
N ARG A 15 -15.09 15.94 -13.39
CA ARG A 15 -16.28 15.22 -13.87
C ARG A 15 -15.94 14.15 -14.91
N MET A 16 -15.05 14.45 -15.86
CA MET A 16 -14.57 13.47 -16.84
C MET A 16 -13.89 12.29 -16.16
N MET A 17 -13.06 12.56 -15.14
CA MET A 17 -12.42 11.53 -14.34
C MET A 17 -13.46 10.66 -13.64
N GLY A 18 -14.45 11.26 -12.97
CA GLY A 18 -15.52 10.52 -12.29
C GLY A 18 -16.26 9.58 -13.24
N ARG A 19 -16.62 10.05 -14.45
CA ARG A 19 -17.28 9.21 -15.46
C ARG A 19 -16.39 8.06 -15.95
N PHE A 20 -15.11 8.34 -16.19
CA PHE A 20 -14.14 7.30 -16.57
C PHE A 20 -14.01 6.23 -15.48
N MET A 21 -13.87 6.65 -14.21
CA MET A 21 -13.75 5.73 -13.08
C MET A 21 -14.98 4.84 -12.94
N GLN A 22 -16.18 5.40 -13.16
CA GLN A 22 -17.42 4.62 -13.17
C GLN A 22 -17.40 3.53 -14.26
N VAL A 23 -17.16 3.91 -15.52
CA VAL A 23 -17.15 2.95 -16.64
C VAL A 23 -16.03 1.92 -16.50
N ALA A 24 -14.85 2.34 -16.03
CA ALA A 24 -13.74 1.42 -15.75
C ALA A 24 -14.09 0.42 -14.65
N SER A 25 -14.81 0.85 -13.61
CA SER A 25 -15.30 -0.03 -12.55
C SER A 25 -16.32 -1.04 -13.08
N GLU A 26 -17.28 -0.60 -13.90
CA GLU A 26 -18.29 -1.48 -14.52
C GLU A 26 -17.63 -2.51 -15.45
N ALA A 27 -16.67 -2.07 -16.28
CA ALA A 27 -15.89 -2.96 -17.14
C ALA A 27 -15.05 -3.96 -16.33
N GLY A 28 -14.43 -3.51 -15.23
CA GLY A 28 -13.68 -4.37 -14.32
C GLY A 28 -14.56 -5.42 -13.65
N GLN A 29 -15.76 -5.05 -13.23
CA GLN A 29 -16.74 -5.97 -12.67
C GLN A 29 -17.18 -7.01 -13.71
N ALA A 30 -17.50 -6.58 -14.93
CA ALA A 30 -17.89 -7.46 -16.03
C ALA A 30 -16.76 -8.44 -16.42
N ALA A 31 -15.49 -8.03 -16.30
CA ALA A 31 -14.32 -8.84 -16.61
C ALA A 31 -13.80 -9.67 -15.41
N SER A 32 -14.38 -9.52 -14.22
CA SER A 32 -13.84 -10.09 -12.97
C SER A 32 -13.79 -11.62 -12.95
N PHE A 33 -14.63 -12.29 -13.75
CA PHE A 33 -14.67 -13.74 -13.86
C PHE A 33 -13.46 -14.34 -14.60
N ILE A 34 -12.80 -13.57 -15.47
CA ILE A 34 -11.78 -14.08 -16.40
C ILE A 34 -10.61 -14.73 -15.65
N ARG A 35 -10.06 -14.03 -14.65
CA ARG A 35 -8.89 -14.52 -13.92
C ARG A 35 -9.22 -15.77 -13.08
N PRO A 36 -10.30 -15.80 -12.26
CA PRO A 36 -10.73 -17.01 -11.56
C PRO A 36 -10.94 -18.21 -12.49
N GLU A 37 -11.60 -18.02 -13.64
CA GLU A 37 -11.85 -19.13 -14.56
C GLU A 37 -10.56 -19.69 -15.18
N ILE A 38 -9.61 -18.83 -15.54
CA ILE A 38 -8.27 -19.28 -16.00
C ILE A 38 -7.59 -20.10 -14.89
N LEU A 39 -7.61 -19.61 -13.64
CA LEU A 39 -6.96 -20.28 -12.52
C LEU A 39 -7.65 -21.60 -12.11
N ALA A 40 -8.94 -21.75 -12.41
CA ALA A 40 -9.70 -22.97 -12.18
C ALA A 40 -9.37 -24.11 -13.17
N LEU A 41 -8.75 -23.81 -14.31
CA LEU A 41 -8.38 -24.82 -15.31
C LEU A 41 -7.35 -25.84 -14.77
N PRO A 42 -7.43 -27.13 -15.17
CA PRO A 42 -6.40 -28.12 -14.85
C PRO A 42 -5.01 -27.70 -15.36
N ALA A 43 -3.96 -28.10 -14.64
CA ALA A 43 -2.59 -27.73 -14.95
C ALA A 43 -2.19 -28.17 -16.37
N GLU A 44 -2.64 -29.35 -16.80
CA GLU A 44 -2.35 -29.91 -18.12
C GLU A 44 -2.91 -29.05 -19.25
N LYS A 45 -4.09 -28.45 -19.05
CA LYS A 45 -4.69 -27.54 -20.03
C LYS A 45 -3.95 -26.21 -20.09
N LEU A 46 -3.56 -25.67 -18.93
CA LEU A 46 -2.78 -24.44 -18.85
C LEU A 46 -1.42 -24.60 -19.56
N ASP A 47 -0.74 -25.73 -19.35
CA ASP A 47 0.52 -26.05 -20.01
C ASP A 47 0.34 -26.21 -21.53
N ALA A 48 -0.75 -26.82 -21.97
CA ALA A 48 -1.08 -26.91 -23.40
C ALA A 48 -1.31 -25.52 -24.02
N TYR A 49 -2.05 -24.64 -23.34
CA TYR A 49 -2.28 -23.26 -23.79
C TYR A 49 -1.00 -22.43 -23.84
N LEU A 50 -0.09 -22.59 -22.88
CA LEU A 50 1.22 -21.91 -22.90
C LEU A 50 2.13 -22.37 -24.05
N LYS A 51 1.84 -23.52 -24.66
CA LYS A 51 2.56 -24.09 -25.82
C LYS A 51 1.88 -23.82 -27.16
N SER A 52 0.63 -23.34 -27.16
CA SER A 52 -0.14 -23.06 -28.39
C SER A 52 0.45 -21.85 -29.14
N PRO A 53 0.72 -21.98 -30.45
CA PRO A 53 1.19 -20.86 -31.29
C PRO A 53 0.22 -19.67 -31.31
N GLU A 54 -1.09 -19.94 -31.27
CA GLU A 54 -2.15 -18.93 -31.31
C GLU A 54 -2.13 -18.02 -30.07
N LEU A 55 -1.65 -18.54 -28.93
CA LEU A 55 -1.55 -17.82 -27.66
C LEU A 55 -0.14 -17.25 -27.40
N ALA A 56 0.80 -17.41 -28.34
CA ALA A 56 2.16 -16.91 -28.20
C ALA A 56 2.24 -15.42 -27.81
N PRO A 57 1.42 -14.50 -28.37
CA PRO A 57 1.43 -13.09 -27.97
C PRO A 57 1.03 -12.85 -26.50
N TYR A 58 0.24 -13.76 -25.91
CA TYR A 58 -0.30 -13.64 -24.55
C TYR A 58 0.46 -14.49 -23.52
N LYS A 59 1.50 -15.22 -23.95
CA LYS A 59 2.21 -16.18 -23.10
C LYS A 59 2.70 -15.58 -21.78
N LEU A 60 3.28 -14.38 -21.81
CA LEU A 60 3.75 -13.70 -20.61
C LEU A 60 2.60 -13.33 -19.66
N LEU A 61 1.50 -12.82 -20.20
CA LEU A 61 0.31 -12.47 -19.43
C LEU A 61 -0.26 -13.72 -18.73
N LEU A 62 -0.43 -14.80 -19.49
CA LEU A 62 -0.92 -16.08 -18.96
C LEU A 62 0.03 -16.65 -17.91
N THR A 63 1.34 -16.63 -18.16
CA THR A 63 2.35 -17.09 -17.19
C THR A 63 2.25 -16.31 -15.88
N ARG A 64 2.11 -14.97 -15.95
CA ARG A 64 1.95 -14.12 -14.76
C ARG A 64 0.67 -14.43 -14.00
N ILE A 65 -0.44 -14.67 -14.70
CA ILE A 65 -1.71 -15.07 -14.06
C ILE A 65 -1.54 -16.43 -13.37
N ILE A 66 -1.09 -17.44 -14.12
CA ILE A 66 -0.95 -18.83 -13.66
C ILE A 66 -0.01 -18.95 -12.46
N ARG A 67 1.02 -18.09 -12.37
CA ARG A 67 1.93 -18.07 -11.22
C ARG A 67 1.17 -17.96 -9.90
N TYR A 68 0.05 -17.23 -9.85
CA TYR A 68 -0.76 -17.07 -8.64
C TYR A 68 -1.60 -18.30 -8.26
N LYS A 69 -1.68 -19.34 -9.11
CA LYS A 69 -2.52 -20.52 -8.86
C LYS A 69 -2.25 -21.18 -7.49
N PRO A 70 -0.99 -21.37 -7.02
CA PRO A 70 -0.70 -21.91 -5.69
C PRO A 70 -1.12 -20.97 -4.53
N HIS A 71 -1.35 -19.69 -4.82
CA HIS A 71 -1.67 -18.65 -3.83
C HIS A 71 -3.12 -18.14 -3.95
N THR A 72 -3.93 -18.82 -4.76
CA THR A 72 -5.35 -18.51 -5.00
C THR A 72 -6.17 -19.60 -4.33
N LEU A 73 -7.06 -19.18 -3.42
CA LEU A 73 -7.84 -20.08 -2.60
C LEU A 73 -9.16 -20.46 -3.28
N GLY A 74 -9.92 -21.35 -2.64
CA GLY A 74 -11.27 -21.65 -3.08
C GLY A 74 -12.20 -20.44 -2.92
N GLU A 75 -13.33 -20.45 -3.63
CA GLU A 75 -14.29 -19.33 -3.66
C GLU A 75 -14.74 -18.90 -2.24
N LYS A 76 -14.99 -19.87 -1.35
CA LYS A 76 -15.42 -19.59 0.02
C LYS A 76 -14.33 -18.89 0.84
N GLU A 77 -13.08 -19.29 0.67
CA GLU A 77 -11.93 -18.73 1.40
C GLU A 77 -11.59 -17.33 0.89
N GLU A 78 -11.56 -17.15 -0.44
CA GLU A 78 -11.40 -15.83 -1.07
C GLU A 78 -12.52 -14.86 -0.63
N ARG A 79 -13.76 -15.34 -0.52
CA ARG A 79 -14.87 -14.54 0.00
C ARG A 79 -14.65 -14.10 1.45
N LEU A 80 -14.20 -15.00 2.32
CA LEU A 80 -13.88 -14.64 3.71
C LEU A 80 -12.76 -13.61 3.77
N LEU A 81 -11.69 -13.79 2.99
CA LEU A 81 -10.59 -12.83 2.88
C LEU A 81 -11.04 -11.45 2.37
N ALA A 82 -11.99 -11.42 1.42
CA ALA A 82 -12.56 -10.18 0.93
C ALA A 82 -13.43 -9.48 1.98
N MET A 83 -14.25 -10.24 2.73
CA MET A 83 -15.14 -9.70 3.77
C MET A 83 -14.37 -9.05 4.93
N GLN A 84 -13.18 -9.55 5.27
CA GLN A 84 -12.35 -8.97 6.33
C GLN A 84 -11.51 -7.76 5.89
N SER A 85 -11.57 -7.37 4.61
CA SER A 85 -10.69 -6.31 4.05
C SER A 85 -10.77 -4.99 4.82
N GLU A 86 -11.97 -4.52 5.17
CA GLU A 86 -12.16 -3.30 5.97
C GLU A 86 -11.51 -3.40 7.35
N MET A 87 -11.74 -4.51 8.06
CA MET A 87 -11.13 -4.77 9.37
C MET A 87 -9.60 -4.84 9.28
N SER A 88 -9.09 -5.48 8.23
CA SER A 88 -7.66 -5.61 7.99
C SER A 88 -6.96 -4.26 7.71
N GLY A 89 -7.71 -3.27 7.19
CA GLY A 89 -7.21 -1.92 6.92
C GLY A 89 -7.28 -0.97 8.13
N ALA A 90 -7.95 -1.36 9.21
CA ALA A 90 -8.26 -0.48 10.33
C ALA A 90 -6.99 0.09 11.01
N ALA A 91 -5.97 -0.73 11.24
CA ALA A 91 -4.74 -0.28 11.90
C ALA A 91 -4.02 0.85 11.13
N SER A 92 -3.91 0.73 9.80
CA SER A 92 -3.33 1.77 8.95
C SER A 92 -4.17 3.05 8.94
N LYS A 93 -5.50 2.93 8.99
CA LYS A 93 -6.41 4.06 9.07
C LYS A 93 -6.28 4.80 10.41
N ILE A 94 -6.22 4.06 11.52
CA ILE A 94 -6.03 4.60 12.87
C ILE A 94 -4.69 5.33 12.94
N PHE A 95 -3.60 4.71 12.49
CA PHE A 95 -2.28 5.33 12.45
C PHE A 95 -2.29 6.65 11.67
N ARG A 96 -2.91 6.67 10.48
CA ARG A 96 -3.01 7.88 9.66
C ARG A 96 -3.84 8.98 10.33
N GLN A 97 -4.97 8.64 10.94
CA GLN A 97 -5.79 9.61 11.67
C GLN A 97 -5.04 10.19 12.87
N LEU A 98 -4.38 9.33 13.64
CA LEU A 98 -3.56 9.76 14.77
C LEU A 98 -2.48 10.75 14.31
N GLN A 99 -1.72 10.39 13.27
CA GLN A 99 -0.61 11.20 12.78
C GLN A 99 -1.07 12.51 12.14
N ASP A 100 -2.04 12.47 11.23
CA ASP A 100 -2.40 13.62 10.39
C ASP A 100 -3.38 14.58 11.09
N ALA A 101 -4.21 14.09 12.01
CA ALA A 101 -5.25 14.89 12.65
C ALA A 101 -4.96 15.18 14.13
N ASP A 102 -4.61 14.15 14.90
CA ASP A 102 -4.63 14.23 16.37
C ASP A 102 -3.30 14.67 16.98
N MET A 103 -2.16 14.26 16.40
CA MET A 103 -0.85 14.66 16.89
C MET A 103 -0.65 16.18 16.80
N LYS A 104 -0.27 16.79 17.93
CA LYS A 104 0.07 18.22 18.03
C LYS A 104 1.45 18.38 18.64
N PHE A 105 2.37 18.99 17.88
CA PHE A 105 3.78 19.16 18.28
C PHE A 105 4.09 20.53 18.90
N GLY A 106 3.08 21.40 18.97
CA GLY A 106 3.20 22.74 19.54
C GLY A 106 3.95 23.72 18.63
N THR A 107 4.66 24.68 19.22
CA THR A 107 5.39 25.73 18.51
C THR A 107 6.88 25.72 18.83
N VAL A 108 7.71 26.20 17.89
CA VAL A 108 9.15 26.40 18.06
C VAL A 108 9.48 27.85 17.68
N THR A 109 10.35 28.48 18.47
CA THR A 109 10.92 29.79 18.12
C THR A 109 12.06 29.58 17.13
N ASN A 110 11.96 30.16 15.93
CA ASN A 110 13.00 30.05 14.90
C ASN A 110 14.20 30.97 15.16
N GLU A 111 15.21 30.91 14.28
CA GLU A 111 16.43 31.73 14.35
C GLU A 111 16.17 33.25 14.23
N LYS A 112 14.97 33.65 13.80
CA LYS A 112 14.51 35.05 13.70
C LYS A 112 13.70 35.50 14.92
N GLY A 113 13.56 34.65 15.94
CA GLY A 113 12.77 34.94 17.14
C GLY A 113 11.25 34.82 16.94
N GLN A 114 10.79 34.23 15.85
CA GLN A 114 9.36 34.06 15.56
C GLN A 114 8.88 32.70 16.05
N GLN A 115 7.72 32.67 16.70
CA GLN A 115 7.04 31.40 16.99
C GLN A 115 6.37 30.86 15.73
N VAL A 116 6.71 29.63 15.37
CA VAL A 116 6.17 28.94 14.21
C VAL A 116 5.64 27.58 14.67
N GLU A 117 4.50 27.17 14.14
CA GLU A 117 3.91 25.87 14.44
C GLU A 117 4.79 24.72 13.94
N LEU A 118 4.99 23.73 14.81
CA LEU A 118 5.71 22.50 14.47
C LEU A 118 4.71 21.48 13.93
N THR A 119 4.94 21.07 12.69
CA THR A 119 4.14 20.09 11.95
C THR A 119 5.07 19.13 11.21
N HIS A 120 4.53 18.07 10.62
CA HIS A 120 5.31 17.18 9.75
C HIS A 120 5.99 17.94 8.59
N SER A 121 5.33 18.96 8.03
CA SER A 121 5.87 19.75 6.92
C SER A 121 6.88 20.80 7.36
N SER A 122 6.71 21.40 8.53
CA SER A 122 7.63 22.42 9.03
C SER A 122 8.85 21.86 9.75
N LEU A 123 8.84 20.60 10.21
CA LEU A 123 9.99 19.99 10.90
C LEU A 123 11.29 20.13 10.12
N MET A 124 11.27 19.86 8.80
CA MET A 124 12.48 19.91 7.98
C MET A 124 13.11 21.30 7.94
N SER A 125 12.30 22.37 7.89
CA SER A 125 12.84 23.74 7.87
C SER A 125 13.57 24.05 9.17
N PHE A 126 13.03 23.63 10.32
CA PHE A 126 13.71 23.74 11.61
C PHE A 126 14.99 22.91 11.68
N LEU A 127 15.00 21.67 11.18
CA LEU A 127 16.18 20.80 11.18
C LEU A 127 17.31 21.30 10.27
N THR A 128 17.02 22.20 9.33
CA THR A 128 18.02 22.88 8.50
C THR A 128 18.40 24.27 9.00
N SER A 129 17.84 24.73 10.12
CA SER A 129 18.16 26.05 10.68
C SER A 129 19.66 26.17 10.99
N PRO A 130 20.30 27.33 10.74
CA PRO A 130 21.70 27.55 11.09
C PRO A 130 21.92 27.49 12.61
N ASP A 131 20.90 27.81 13.42
CA ASP A 131 20.99 27.74 14.88
C ASP A 131 20.77 26.31 15.39
N ARG A 132 21.78 25.76 16.07
CA ARG A 132 21.73 24.43 16.69
C ARG A 132 20.61 24.28 17.71
N LYS A 133 20.31 25.34 18.49
CA LYS A 133 19.28 25.28 19.53
C LYS A 133 17.88 25.10 18.93
N VAL A 134 17.62 25.73 17.79
CA VAL A 134 16.36 25.56 17.05
C VAL A 134 16.22 24.12 16.57
N ARG A 135 17.27 23.54 15.98
CA ARG A 135 17.28 22.13 15.54
C ARG A 135 17.00 21.17 16.70
N GLU A 136 17.73 21.33 17.80
CA GLU A 136 17.61 20.49 19.00
C GLU A 136 16.19 20.59 19.60
N THR A 137 15.68 21.81 19.78
CA THR A 137 14.33 22.03 20.33
C THR A 137 13.25 21.42 19.45
N ALA A 138 13.33 21.63 18.12
CA ALA A 138 12.36 21.07 17.19
C ALA A 138 12.40 19.54 17.17
N PHE A 139 13.59 18.94 17.18
CA PHE A 139 13.77 17.49 17.23
C PHE A 139 13.12 16.91 18.49
N HIS A 140 13.48 17.40 19.67
CA HIS A 140 12.96 16.86 20.93
C HIS A 140 11.45 17.07 21.04
N LYS A 141 10.93 18.28 20.80
CA LYS A 141 9.47 18.51 20.84
C LYS A 141 8.69 17.61 19.89
N TYR A 142 9.24 17.35 18.70
CA TYR A 142 8.60 16.47 17.73
C TYR A 142 8.55 15.03 18.25
N TYR A 143 9.68 14.49 18.71
CA TYR A 143 9.78 13.10 19.16
C TYR A 143 9.19 12.85 20.54
N ASP A 144 9.08 13.85 21.42
CA ASP A 144 8.38 13.74 22.71
C ASP A 144 6.91 13.33 22.51
N VAL A 145 6.26 13.82 21.45
CA VAL A 145 4.89 13.43 21.09
C VAL A 145 4.85 11.96 20.63
N TYR A 146 5.82 11.53 19.83
CA TYR A 146 5.91 10.12 19.40
C TYR A 146 6.18 9.19 20.58
N GLU A 147 7.08 9.58 21.49
CA GLU A 147 7.37 8.84 22.71
C GLU A 147 6.14 8.75 23.61
N SER A 148 5.37 9.82 23.75
CA SER A 148 4.12 9.81 24.52
C SER A 148 3.02 8.88 23.96
N LEU A 149 3.17 8.45 22.71
CA LEU A 149 2.22 7.60 21.98
C LEU A 149 2.84 6.27 21.54
N ASP A 150 4.02 5.91 22.08
CA ASP A 150 4.81 4.75 21.68
C ASP A 150 4.00 3.45 21.69
N HIS A 151 3.18 3.22 22.71
CA HIS A 151 2.35 2.03 22.86
C HIS A 151 1.28 1.94 21.77
N THR A 152 0.63 3.05 21.44
CA THR A 152 -0.39 3.11 20.38
C THR A 152 0.26 2.88 19.01
N LEU A 153 1.40 3.52 18.77
CA LEU A 153 2.17 3.35 17.54
C LEU A 153 2.66 1.90 17.38
N ALA A 154 3.21 1.31 18.44
CA ALA A 154 3.64 -0.08 18.45
C ALA A 154 2.46 -1.05 18.22
N ALA A 155 1.30 -0.80 18.83
CA ALA A 155 0.11 -1.62 18.63
C ALA A 155 -0.40 -1.56 17.19
N THR A 156 -0.47 -0.37 16.59
CA THR A 156 -0.88 -0.21 15.18
C THR A 156 0.11 -0.87 14.22
N LEU A 157 1.42 -0.70 14.44
CA LEU A 157 2.46 -1.36 13.65
C LEU A 157 2.36 -2.89 13.77
N ASN A 158 2.28 -3.43 14.99
CA ASN A 158 2.16 -4.86 15.20
C ASN A 158 0.90 -5.44 14.52
N ALA A 159 -0.24 -4.73 14.56
CA ALA A 159 -1.45 -5.15 13.86
C ALA A 159 -1.24 -5.21 12.33
N THR A 160 -0.51 -4.26 11.74
CA THR A 160 -0.18 -4.31 10.30
C THR A 160 0.76 -5.46 9.95
N VAL A 161 1.77 -5.75 10.79
CA VAL A 161 2.66 -6.90 10.60
C VAL A 161 1.89 -8.22 10.71
N GLN A 162 1.00 -8.34 11.71
CA GLN A 162 0.16 -9.53 11.88
C GLN A 162 -0.78 -9.73 10.68
N LYS A 163 -1.33 -8.64 10.12
CA LYS A 163 -2.12 -8.69 8.88
C LYS A 163 -1.29 -9.27 7.72
N ASP A 164 -0.08 -8.77 7.52
CA ASP A 164 0.78 -9.25 6.42
C ASP A 164 1.16 -10.73 6.60
N VAL A 165 1.51 -11.14 7.83
CA VAL A 165 1.78 -12.55 8.18
C VAL A 165 0.55 -13.42 7.97
N TYR A 166 -0.64 -12.95 8.36
CA TYR A 166 -1.89 -13.68 8.16
C TYR A 166 -2.16 -13.92 6.68
N TYR A 167 -2.09 -12.88 5.84
CA TYR A 167 -2.36 -13.03 4.40
C TYR A 167 -1.33 -13.90 3.69
N ALA A 168 -0.05 -13.78 4.08
CA ALA A 168 1.00 -14.63 3.56
C ALA A 168 0.72 -16.11 3.85
N LYS A 169 0.43 -16.44 5.12
CA LYS A 169 0.09 -17.81 5.52
C LYS A 169 -1.19 -18.31 4.87
N ALA A 170 -2.25 -17.49 4.86
CA ALA A 170 -3.54 -17.86 4.28
C ALA A 170 -3.42 -18.15 2.78
N ARG A 171 -2.54 -17.45 2.06
CA ARG A 171 -2.24 -17.66 0.64
C ARG A 171 -1.03 -18.56 0.39
N GLU A 172 -0.61 -19.35 1.36
CA GLU A 172 0.46 -20.35 1.22
C GLU A 172 1.82 -19.78 0.76
N TYR A 173 2.11 -18.51 1.09
CA TYR A 173 3.45 -17.96 0.94
C TYR A 173 4.36 -18.41 2.10
N PRO A 174 5.65 -18.69 1.85
CA PRO A 174 6.58 -19.08 2.92
C PRO A 174 6.77 -18.00 3.98
N SER A 175 6.75 -16.72 3.58
CA SER A 175 6.74 -15.57 4.49
C SER A 175 6.02 -14.36 3.89
N ALA A 176 5.81 -13.34 4.73
CA ALA A 176 5.28 -12.05 4.29
C ALA A 176 6.19 -11.32 3.31
N LEU A 177 7.52 -11.53 3.40
CA LEU A 177 8.48 -10.96 2.46
C LEU A 177 8.28 -11.55 1.07
N GLU A 178 8.21 -12.89 0.96
CA GLU A 178 7.97 -13.55 -0.33
C GLU A 178 6.62 -13.18 -0.92
N ALA A 179 5.57 -13.05 -0.09
CA ALA A 179 4.27 -12.57 -0.54
C ALA A 179 4.34 -11.17 -1.16
N ALA A 180 5.12 -10.26 -0.56
CA ALA A 180 5.30 -8.89 -1.04
C ALA A 180 6.15 -8.80 -2.32
N LEU A 181 7.16 -9.66 -2.47
CA LEU A 181 8.05 -9.71 -3.64
C LEU A 181 7.44 -10.49 -4.83
N PHE A 182 6.45 -11.33 -4.57
CA PHE A 182 5.86 -12.22 -5.55
C PHE A 182 5.24 -11.52 -6.77
N PRO A 183 4.48 -10.40 -6.65
CA PRO A 183 3.87 -9.74 -7.80
C PRO A 183 4.89 -9.33 -8.88
N ASP A 184 6.02 -8.77 -8.43
CA ASP A 184 7.11 -8.30 -9.29
C ASP A 184 8.12 -9.40 -9.65
N ASN A 185 7.91 -10.63 -9.15
CA ASN A 185 8.77 -11.78 -9.40
C ASN A 185 10.22 -11.55 -8.92
N VAL A 186 10.37 -10.86 -7.79
CA VAL A 186 11.67 -10.53 -7.22
C VAL A 186 12.14 -11.67 -6.30
N PRO A 187 13.34 -12.25 -6.51
CA PRO A 187 13.90 -13.23 -5.58
C PRO A 187 14.23 -12.62 -4.23
N VAL A 188 14.05 -13.39 -3.14
CA VAL A 188 14.42 -12.97 -1.77
C VAL A 188 15.89 -12.54 -1.68
N SER A 189 16.77 -13.21 -2.41
CA SER A 189 18.20 -12.86 -2.43
C SER A 189 18.48 -11.43 -2.90
N VAL A 190 17.62 -10.81 -3.72
CA VAL A 190 17.77 -9.40 -4.11
C VAL A 190 17.54 -8.48 -2.91
N TYR A 191 16.58 -8.82 -2.05
CA TYR A 191 16.33 -8.11 -0.80
C TYR A 191 17.47 -8.33 0.19
N ASP A 192 17.88 -9.58 0.41
CA ASP A 192 18.93 -9.92 1.37
C ASP A 192 20.29 -9.31 1.01
N ASN A 193 20.62 -9.19 -0.28
CA ASN A 193 21.88 -8.58 -0.71
C ASN A 193 21.90 -7.05 -0.59
N LEU A 194 20.75 -6.40 -0.39
CA LEU A 194 20.66 -4.96 -0.19
C LEU A 194 20.95 -4.56 1.26
N ILE A 195 20.66 -5.46 2.21
CA ILE A 195 20.83 -5.27 3.66
C ILE A 195 22.27 -5.58 4.07
#